data_AF-A0A392RY96-F1
#
_entry.id   AF-A0A392RY96-F1
#
_cell.length_a   1.000
_cell.length_b   1.000
_cell.length_c   1.000
_cell.angle_alpha   90.00
_cell.angle_beta   90.00
_cell.angle_gamma   90.00
#
_symmetry.space_group_name_H-M   'P 1'
#
loop_
_entity.id
_entity.type
_entity.pdbx_description
1 polymer ?
#
loop_
_entity_poly.entity_id
_entity_poly.type
_entity_poly.pdbx_seq_one_letter_code
_entity_poly.pdbx_strand_id
1 'polypeptide(L)' 'MLMEEDQKIADYFSKLMTVVNQMKTCGEEFTDQQINEKVMRTLTSKFDFIVVAIQESKDVRTMRIEE' A
#
# COMPACT_ATOMS: atom_id res chain seq x y z
N MET A 1 -0.99 -8.73 -6.13
CA MET A 1 -1.60 -7.55 -6.76
C MET A 1 -0.50 -6.56 -7.08
N LEU A 2 -0.47 -6.07 -8.32
CA LEU A 2 0.37 -4.96 -8.79
C LEU A 2 -0.57 -3.87 -9.29
N MET A 3 -0.12 -2.61 -9.23
CA MET A 3 -0.85 -1.49 -9.82
C MET A 3 -0.79 -1.57 -11.35
N GLU A 4 -1.90 -1.27 -12.02
CA GLU A 4 -1.94 -1.17 -13.49
C GLU A 4 -1.44 0.22 -13.94
N GLU A 5 -0.92 0.34 -15.17
CA GLU A 5 -0.26 1.56 -15.63
C GLU A 5 -1.13 2.82 -15.60
N ASP A 6 -2.44 2.68 -15.81
CA ASP A 6 -3.40 3.78 -15.89
C ASP A 6 -4.42 3.77 -14.74
N GLN A 7 -4.22 2.92 -13.75
CA GLN A 7 -5.05 2.87 -12.56
C GLN A 7 -4.75 4.09 -11.66
N LYS A 8 -5.77 4.66 -11.01
CA LYS A 8 -5.53 5.68 -9.98
C LYS A 8 -5.00 5.01 -8.71
N ILE A 9 -4.09 5.68 -7.99
CA ILE A 9 -3.55 5.19 -6.70
C ILE A 9 -4.68 4.90 -5.71
N ALA A 10 -5.71 5.78 -5.64
CA ALA A 10 -6.86 5.58 -4.77
C ALA A 10 -7.61 4.27 -5.10
N ASP A 11 -7.90 4.02 -6.38
CA ASP A 11 -8.59 2.80 -6.82
C ASP A 11 -7.75 1.54 -6.56
N TYR A 12 -6.43 1.63 -6.76
CA TYR A 12 -5.48 0.58 -6.41
C TYR A 12 -5.53 0.28 -4.91
N PHE A 13 -5.42 1.30 -4.08
CA PHE A 13 -5.40 1.18 -2.63
C PHE A 13 -6.73 0.65 -2.08
N SER A 14 -7.87 1.11 -2.58
CA SER A 14 -9.19 0.58 -2.19
C SER A 14 -9.34 -0.90 -2.52
N LYS A 15 -8.86 -1.35 -3.70
CA LYS A 15 -8.85 -2.78 -4.04
C LYS A 15 -7.93 -3.57 -3.10
N LEU A 16 -6.73 -3.05 -2.80
CA LEU A 16 -5.81 -3.69 -1.85
C LEU A 16 -6.46 -3.84 -0.46
N MET A 17 -7.08 -2.78 0.05
CA MET A 17 -7.78 -2.81 1.35
C MET A 17 -8.96 -3.77 1.36
N THR A 18 -9.68 -3.90 0.25
CA THR A 18 -10.74 -4.91 0.10
C THR A 18 -10.18 -6.32 0.29
N VAL A 19 -9.04 -6.63 -0.34
CA VAL A 19 -8.38 -7.94 -0.21
C VAL A 19 -7.84 -8.16 1.21
N VAL A 20 -7.18 -7.15 1.79
CA VAL A 20 -6.69 -7.21 3.18
C VAL A 20 -7.83 -7.47 4.15
N ASN A 21 -8.97 -6.78 3.98
CA ASN A 21 -10.14 -6.97 4.84
C ASN A 21 -10.75 -8.36 4.66
N GLN A 22 -10.81 -8.89 3.44
CA GLN A 22 -11.22 -10.27 3.21
C GLN A 22 -10.29 -11.27 3.90
N MET A 23 -8.97 -11.08 3.81
CA MET A 23 -8.00 -11.95 4.48
C MET A 23 -8.14 -11.86 6.01
N LYS A 24 -8.38 -10.65 6.55
CA LYS A 24 -8.70 -10.45 7.97
C LYS A 24 -9.95 -11.23 8.40
N THR A 25 -10.99 -11.26 7.58
CA THR A 25 -12.18 -12.09 7.89
C THR A 25 -11.90 -13.60 7.88
N CYS A 26 -10.84 -14.04 7.20
CA CYS A 26 -10.37 -15.43 7.23
C CYS A 26 -9.41 -15.73 8.40
N GLY A 27 -9.16 -14.76 9.29
CA GLY A 27 -8.28 -14.92 10.45
C GLY A 27 -6.82 -14.55 10.20
N GLU A 28 -6.48 -13.99 9.05
CA GLU A 28 -5.13 -13.45 8.82
C GLU A 28 -4.97 -12.05 9.44
N GLU A 29 -3.85 -11.79 10.09
CA GLU A 29 -3.55 -10.46 10.62
C GLU A 29 -2.57 -9.71 9.71
N PHE A 30 -2.87 -8.45 9.45
CA PHE A 30 -2.02 -7.54 8.69
C PHE A 30 -1.76 -6.28 9.51
N THR A 31 -0.49 -5.97 9.72
CA THR A 31 -0.07 -4.72 10.34
C THR A 31 -0.02 -3.59 9.31
N ASP A 32 -0.19 -2.35 9.77
CA ASP A 32 -0.06 -1.16 8.92
C ASP A 32 1.28 -1.15 8.18
N GLN A 33 2.36 -1.56 8.85
CA GLN A 33 3.69 -1.69 8.23
C GLN A 33 3.65 -2.65 7.02
N GLN A 34 3.05 -3.84 7.17
CA GLN A 34 2.97 -4.81 6.07
C GLN A 34 2.19 -4.25 4.88
N ILE A 35 1.11 -3.52 5.14
CA ILE A 35 0.30 -2.89 4.09
C ILE A 35 1.08 -1.77 3.41
N ASN A 36 1.72 -0.88 4.17
CA ASN A 36 2.52 0.22 3.64
C ASN A 36 3.69 -0.29 2.78
N GLU A 37 4.43 -1.28 3.28
CA GLU A 37 5.51 -1.91 2.51
C GLU A 37 4.99 -2.59 1.24
N LYS A 38 3.78 -3.17 1.29
CA LYS A 38 3.14 -3.74 0.11
C LYS A 38 2.84 -2.66 -0.91
N VAL A 39 2.21 -1.56 -0.51
CA VAL A 39 1.90 -0.42 -1.38
C VAL A 39 3.17 0.10 -2.05
N MET A 40 4.21 0.43 -1.29
CA MET A 40 5.46 0.98 -1.83
C MET A 40 6.13 0.04 -2.85
N ARG A 41 6.02 -1.28 -2.67
CA ARG A 41 6.61 -2.28 -3.59
C ARG A 41 5.80 -2.56 -4.85
N THR A 42 4.53 -2.15 -4.89
CA THR A 42 3.57 -2.60 -5.92
C THR A 42 2.98 -1.45 -6.74
N LEU A 43 3.25 -0.21 -6.34
CA LEU A 43 3.02 0.96 -7.18
C LEU A 43 3.83 0.86 -8.47
N THR A 44 3.28 1.40 -9.54
CA THR A 44 3.96 1.50 -10.85
C THR A 44 5.17 2.41 -10.74
N SER A 45 6.23 2.11 -11.51
CA SER A 45 7.48 2.87 -11.53
C SER A 45 7.32 4.37 -11.85
N LYS A 46 6.19 4.77 -12.46
CA LYS A 46 5.76 6.17 -12.61
C LYS A 46 5.79 6.95 -11.28
N PHE A 47 5.67 6.27 -10.14
CA PHE A 47 5.67 6.85 -8.80
C PHE A 47 6.96 6.62 -8.01
N ASP A 48 8.01 6.05 -8.60
CA ASP A 48 9.27 5.72 -7.90
C ASP A 48 9.87 6.95 -7.20
N PHE A 49 9.84 8.11 -7.85
CA PHE A 49 10.32 9.35 -7.25
C PHE A 49 9.56 9.72 -5.97
N ILE A 50 8.24 9.50 -5.93
CA ILE A 50 7.40 9.76 -4.76
C ILE A 50 7.70 8.73 -3.67
N VAL A 51 7.85 7.46 -4.02
CA VAL A 51 8.21 6.39 -3.07
C VAL A 51 9.54 6.69 -2.38
N VAL A 52 10.56 7.07 -3.16
CA VAL A 52 11.88 7.46 -2.63
C VAL A 52 11.75 8.67 -1.70
N ALA A 53 11.04 9.72 -2.13
CA ALA A 53 10.86 10.92 -1.29
C ALA A 53 10.16 10.61 0.04
N ILE A 54 9.18 9.71 0.05
CA ILE A 54 8.50 9.27 1.28
C ILE A 54 9.47 8.51 2.18
N GLN A 55 10.24 7.56 1.62
CA GLN A 55 11.21 6.75 2.37
C GLN A 55 12.32 7.59 3.01
N GLU A 56 12.78 8.63 2.33
CA GLU A 56 13.78 9.56 2.85
C GLU A 56 13.19 10.53 3.89
N SER A 57 11.92 10.94 3.71
CA SER A 57 11.29 11.93 4.60
C SER A 57 10.65 11.34 5.85
N LYS A 58 10.19 10.09 5.82
CA LYS A 58 9.40 9.46 6.89
C LYS A 58 9.74 7.98 7.03
N ASP A 59 9.71 7.50 8.28
CA ASP A 59 9.79 6.06 8.53
C ASP A 59 8.45 5.40 8.15
N VAL A 60 8.45 4.65 7.04
CA VAL A 60 7.30 3.89 6.53
C VAL A 60 6.73 2.94 7.58
N ARG A 61 7.54 2.47 8.53
CA ARG A 61 7.10 1.57 9.61
C ARG A 61 6.21 2.27 10.64
N THR A 62 6.27 3.60 10.70
CA THR A 62 5.48 4.42 11.63
C THR A 62 4.19 4.95 11.00
N MET A 63 4.03 4.78 9.69
CA MET A 63 2.82 5.21 8.98
C MET A 63 1.63 4.35 9.40
N ARG A 64 0.51 5.02 9.68
CA ARG A 64 -0.77 4.36 10.02
C ARG A 64 -1.71 4.39 8.83
N ILE A 65 -2.49 3.33 8.68
CA ILE A 65 -3.59 3.30 7.72
C ILE A 65 -4.77 4.00 8.39
N GLU A 66 -5.31 5.03 7.74
CA GLU A 66 -6.59 5.63 8.13
C GLU A 66 -7.69 4.99 7.27
N GLU A 67 -8.75 4.50 7.92
CA GLU A 67 -9.93 3.88 7.29
C GLU A 67 -11.01 4.91 6.94
#